data_AF-A0A955J2Z1-F1
#
_entry.id   AF-A0A955J2Z1-F1
#
_cell.length_a   1.000
_cell.length_b   1.000
_cell.length_c   1.000
_cell.angle_alpha   90.00
_cell.angle_beta   90.00
_cell.angle_gamma   90.00
#
_symmetry.space_group_name_H-M   'P 1'
#
loop_
_entity.id
_entity.type
_entity.pdbx_description
1 polymer ?
#
loop_
_entity_poly.entity_id
_entity_poly.type
_entity_poly.pdbx_seq_one_letter_code
_entity_poly.pdbx_strand_id
1 'polypeptide(L)'
;MLRKTLDIILGKDLAQKVYGTVPTFTANQQYNRLERQLIDHEAAIGARILGPTPAGRQRQFFCMDSHTWIWHETWRDEKGKAHAQHVQYDVRHDSILKRVNGGSPRRVTGQELRNFDYAVSRYYQEVASEVYGRTVTA
;
A
#
# COMPACT_ATOMS: atom_id res chain seq x y z
N MET A 1 6.33 2.79 2.13
CA MET A 1 5.74 3.65 1.10
C MET A 1 6.81 4.02 0.11
N LEU A 2 6.55 3.79 -1.18
CA LEU A 2 7.40 4.22 -2.30
C LEU A 2 7.91 5.66 -2.13
N ARG A 3 7.04 6.57 -1.69
CA ARG A 3 7.42 7.96 -1.38
C ARG A 3 8.53 8.08 -0.34
N LYS A 4 8.42 7.40 0.80
CA LYS A 4 9.44 7.45 1.87
C LYS A 4 10.76 6.83 1.42
N THR A 5 10.70 5.74 0.66
CA THR A 5 11.90 5.08 0.12
C THR A 5 12.58 5.96 -0.93
N LEU A 6 11.81 6.65 -1.78
CA LEU A 6 12.30 7.63 -2.75
C LEU A 6 12.87 8.88 -2.07
N ASP A 7 12.24 9.40 -1.01
CA ASP A 7 12.76 10.53 -0.23
C ASP A 7 14.13 10.21 0.41
N ILE A 8 14.31 8.96 0.87
CA ILE A 8 15.56 8.49 1.47
C ILE A 8 16.65 8.27 0.41
N ILE A 9 16.30 7.73 -0.76
CA ILE A 9 17.26 7.41 -1.83
C ILE A 9 17.65 8.65 -2.65
N LEU A 10 16.71 9.56 -2.93
CA LEU A 10 16.96 10.73 -3.78
C LEU A 10 17.38 11.98 -2.98
N GLY A 11 17.10 12.03 -1.68
CA GLY A 11 17.28 13.23 -0.87
C GLY A 11 16.21 14.30 -1.17
N LYS A 12 15.80 15.04 -0.13
CA LYS A 12 14.67 16.00 -0.18
C LYS A 12 14.77 17.06 -1.29
N ASP A 13 15.98 17.49 -1.63
CA ASP A 13 16.26 18.59 -2.57
C ASP A 13 16.08 18.15 -4.04
N LEU A 14 16.50 16.92 -4.36
CA LEU A 14 16.28 16.27 -5.66
C LEU A 14 14.83 15.83 -5.82
N ALA A 15 14.19 15.35 -4.75
CA ALA A 15 12.75 15.11 -4.73
C ALA A 15 11.98 16.39 -5.10
N GLN A 16 12.28 17.53 -4.49
CA GLN A 16 11.64 18.81 -4.84
C GLN A 16 11.90 19.27 -6.27
N LYS A 17 13.10 19.07 -6.82
CA LYS A 17 13.38 19.38 -8.23
C LYS A 17 12.63 18.48 -9.22
N VAL A 18 12.40 17.21 -8.86
CA VAL A 18 11.76 16.21 -9.73
C VAL A 18 10.24 16.23 -9.59
N TYR A 19 9.70 16.58 -8.42
CA TYR A 19 8.26 16.69 -8.16
C TYR A 19 7.69 18.11 -8.39
N GLY A 20 8.54 19.10 -8.71
CA GLY A 20 8.20 20.52 -8.70
C GLY A 20 8.10 21.06 -7.26
N THR A 21 8.03 22.39 -7.09
CA THR A 21 7.95 23.03 -5.77
C THR A 21 6.76 22.47 -5.00
N VAL A 22 7.02 21.51 -4.11
CA VAL A 22 6.04 21.04 -3.14
C VAL A 22 5.85 22.22 -2.20
N PRO A 23 4.68 22.88 -2.24
CA PRO A 23 4.51 24.12 -1.53
C PRO A 23 4.67 23.87 -0.04
N THR A 24 5.52 24.70 0.59
CA THR A 24 5.82 24.65 2.02
C THR A 24 4.60 25.20 2.75
N PHE A 25 3.59 24.35 2.93
CA PHE A 25 2.38 24.72 3.61
C PHE A 25 2.41 24.25 5.07
N THR A 26 1.76 25.01 5.95
CA THR A 26 1.68 24.82 7.41
C THR A 26 1.65 23.34 7.84
N ALA A 27 2.78 22.89 8.41
CA ALA A 27 3.41 21.60 8.13
C ALA A 27 2.73 20.30 8.60
N ASN A 28 1.65 20.34 9.39
CA ASN A 28 1.13 19.10 10.01
C ASN A 28 -0.27 18.67 9.54
N GLN A 29 -1.19 19.59 9.23
CA GLN A 29 -2.59 19.21 8.92
C GLN A 29 -2.86 18.96 7.43
N GLN A 30 -2.22 19.71 6.54
CA GLN A 30 -2.39 19.54 5.09
C GLN A 30 -1.57 18.36 4.54
N TYR A 31 -0.36 18.12 5.08
CA TYR A 31 0.44 16.93 4.76
C TYR A 31 -0.31 15.64 5.04
N ASN A 32 -1.05 15.57 6.16
CA ASN A 32 -1.89 14.41 6.48
C ASN A 32 -3.01 14.16 5.45
N ARG A 33 -3.59 15.21 4.86
CA ARG A 33 -4.65 15.04 3.84
C ARG A 33 -4.07 14.55 2.52
N LEU A 34 -2.98 15.16 2.06
CA LEU A 34 -2.32 14.75 0.82
C LEU A 34 -1.75 13.33 0.95
N GLU A 35 -1.15 12.99 2.09
CA GLU A 35 -0.70 11.63 2.39
C GLU A 35 -1.85 10.63 2.34
N ARG A 36 -2.99 10.94 2.97
CA ARG A 36 -4.18 10.07 2.89
C ARG A 36 -4.67 9.90 1.46
N GLN A 37 -4.74 10.99 0.68
CA GLN A 37 -5.15 10.91 -0.73
C GLN A 37 -4.20 10.05 -1.56
N LEU A 38 -2.89 10.14 -1.33
CA LEU A 38 -1.91 9.27 -1.98
C LEU A 38 -2.11 7.81 -1.57
N ILE A 39 -2.27 7.53 -0.28
CA ILE A 39 -2.56 6.17 0.21
C ILE A 39 -3.85 5.63 -0.42
N ASP A 40 -4.90 6.44 -0.51
CA ASP A 40 -6.18 6.04 -1.10
C ASP A 40 -6.03 5.68 -2.58
N HIS A 41 -5.25 6.47 -3.33
CA HIS A 41 -4.97 6.20 -4.74
C HIS A 41 -4.11 4.93 -4.90
N GLU A 42 -3.03 4.81 -4.13
CA GLU A 42 -2.19 3.63 -4.11
C GLU A 42 -2.99 2.37 -3.71
N ALA A 43 -3.89 2.50 -2.74
CA ALA A 43 -4.74 1.42 -2.26
C ALA A 43 -5.75 0.94 -3.32
N ALA A 44 -6.27 1.86 -4.14
CA ALA A 44 -7.15 1.52 -5.26
C ALA A 44 -6.41 0.74 -6.36
N ILE A 45 -5.14 1.06 -6.62
CA ILE A 45 -4.27 0.29 -7.52
C ILE A 45 -3.90 -1.06 -6.90
N GLY A 46 -3.56 -1.11 -5.62
CA GLY A 46 -3.29 -2.41 -4.98
C GLY A 46 -4.51 -3.33 -4.96
N ALA A 47 -5.73 -2.79 -4.84
CA ALA A 47 -6.95 -3.58 -4.85
C ALA A 47 -7.15 -4.38 -6.15
N ARG A 48 -6.83 -3.78 -7.31
CA ARG A 48 -6.95 -4.44 -8.63
C ARG A 48 -5.86 -5.50 -8.87
N ILE A 49 -4.67 -5.32 -8.28
CA ILE A 49 -3.54 -6.24 -8.43
C ILE A 49 -3.84 -7.62 -7.86
N LEU A 50 -4.65 -7.67 -6.80
CA LEU A 50 -5.08 -8.90 -6.16
C LEU A 50 -6.22 -9.62 -6.90
N GLY A 51 -6.56 -9.16 -8.11
CA GLY A 51 -7.66 -9.67 -8.91
C GLY A 51 -8.97 -8.90 -8.72
N PRO A 52 -10.05 -9.31 -9.40
CA PRO A 52 -11.32 -8.61 -9.35
C PRO A 52 -11.85 -8.53 -7.92
N THR A 53 -12.33 -7.35 -7.53
CA THR A 53 -13.03 -7.16 -6.26
C THR A 53 -14.48 -7.60 -6.44
N PRO A 54 -15.00 -8.56 -5.66
CA PRO A 54 -16.38 -8.99 -5.77
C PRO A 54 -17.37 -7.84 -5.55
N ALA A 55 -18.52 -7.90 -6.22
CA ALA A 55 -19.56 -6.88 -6.07
C ALA A 55 -19.98 -6.72 -4.60
N GLY A 56 -20.15 -5.46 -4.16
CA GLY A 56 -20.52 -5.15 -2.78
C GLY A 56 -19.38 -5.28 -1.76
N ARG A 57 -18.14 -5.52 -2.20
CA ARG A 57 -16.94 -5.47 -1.36
C ARG A 57 -16.09 -4.27 -1.72
N GLN A 58 -15.45 -3.67 -0.73
CA GLN A 58 -14.42 -2.66 -0.92
C GLN A 58 -13.10 -3.23 -0.44
N ARG A 59 -12.15 -3.39 -1.37
CA ARG A 59 -10.82 -3.92 -1.09
C ARG A 59 -9.79 -2.81 -1.21
N GLN A 60 -8.78 -2.86 -0.34
CA GLN A 60 -7.62 -2.00 -0.34
C GLN A 60 -6.37 -2.85 -0.12
N PHE A 61 -5.30 -2.55 -0.85
CA PHE A 61 -3.98 -3.13 -0.61
C PHE A 61 -2.93 -2.06 -0.81
N PHE A 62 -2.12 -1.78 0.20
CA PHE A 62 -1.12 -0.71 0.11
C PHE A 62 0.05 -0.93 1.07
N CYS A 63 1.14 -0.26 0.76
CA CYS A 63 2.34 -0.22 1.58
C CYS A 63 2.20 0.94 2.58
N MET A 64 2.03 0.66 3.88
CA MET A 64 1.85 1.71 4.91
C MET A 64 3.18 2.39 5.27
N ASP A 65 4.28 1.66 5.26
CA ASP A 65 5.63 2.18 5.49
C ASP A 65 6.66 1.30 4.76
N SER A 66 7.94 1.36 5.08
CA SER A 66 8.98 0.61 4.35
C SER A 66 8.83 -0.92 4.42
N HIS A 67 8.11 -1.44 5.42
CA HIS A 67 8.09 -2.87 5.73
C HIS A 67 6.69 -3.40 6.08
N THR A 68 5.72 -2.52 6.33
CA THR A 68 4.36 -2.93 6.65
C THR A 68 3.43 -2.75 5.45
N TRP A 69 2.79 -3.86 5.07
CA TRP A 69 1.76 -3.91 4.03
C TRP A 69 0.40 -4.19 4.66
N ILE A 70 -0.60 -3.45 4.19
CA ILE A 70 -1.96 -3.57 4.67
C ILE A 70 -2.84 -4.10 3.54
N TRP A 71 -3.59 -5.13 3.85
CA TRP A 71 -4.76 -5.53 3.09
C TRP A 71 -5.99 -5.31 3.96
N HIS A 72 -7.00 -4.65 3.43
CA HIS A 72 -8.25 -4.40 4.14
C HIS A 72 -9.42 -4.62 3.19
N GLU A 73 -10.43 -5.35 3.65
CA GLU A 73 -11.64 -5.59 2.88
C GLU A 73 -12.86 -5.41 3.76
N THR A 74 -13.83 -4.64 3.28
CA THR A 74 -15.15 -4.50 3.90
C THR A 74 -16.22 -5.03 2.97
N TRP A 75 -17.28 -5.60 3.54
CA TRP A 75 -18.42 -6.08 2.78
C TRP A 75 -19.67 -6.09 3.66
N ARG A 76 -20.84 -6.19 3.03
CA ARG A 76 -22.10 -6.51 3.73
C ARG A 76 -22.50 -7.94 3.39
N ASP A 77 -22.98 -8.69 4.37
CA ASP A 77 -23.58 -9.99 4.13
C ASP A 77 -25.02 -9.87 3.60
N GLU A 78 -25.64 -11.01 3.30
CA GLU A 78 -27.02 -11.09 2.79
C GLU A 78 -28.06 -10.47 3.75
N LYS A 79 -27.73 -10.38 5.05
CA LYS A 79 -28.58 -9.77 6.08
C LYS A 79 -28.29 -8.27 6.26
N GLY A 80 -27.44 -7.69 5.41
CA GLY A 80 -27.04 -6.29 5.45
C GLY A 80 -26.05 -5.96 6.57
N LYS A 81 -25.54 -6.95 7.31
CA LYS A 81 -24.58 -6.74 8.39
C LYS A 81 -23.21 -6.44 7.80
N ALA A 82 -22.58 -5.39 8.30
CA ALA A 82 -21.24 -4.99 7.89
C ALA A 82 -20.18 -5.92 8.49
N HIS A 83 -19.22 -6.30 7.64
CA HIS A 83 -18.05 -7.09 7.98
C HIS A 83 -16.79 -6.37 7.49
N ALA A 84 -15.69 -6.60 8.19
CA ALA A 84 -14.38 -6.11 7.81
C ALA A 84 -13.33 -7.17 8.12
N GLN A 85 -12.33 -7.26 7.26
CA GLN A 85 -11.13 -8.05 7.50
C GLN A 85 -9.92 -7.18 7.25
N HIS A 86 -9.07 -7.09 8.27
CA HIS A 86 -7.82 -6.35 8.25
C HIS A 86 -6.67 -7.34 8.35
N VAL A 87 -5.73 -7.26 7.41
CA VAL A 87 -4.54 -8.10 7.37
C VAL A 87 -3.32 -7.20 7.28
N GLN A 88 -2.40 -7.39 8.21
CA GLN A 88 -1.11 -6.70 8.22
C GLN A 88 -0.01 -7.71 7.93
N TYR A 89 0.84 -7.40 6.96
CA TYR A 89 2.07 -8.12 6.68
C TYR A 89 3.27 -7.26 7.10
N ASP A 90 4.08 -7.76 8.03
CA ASP A 90 5.34 -7.14 8.45
C ASP A 90 6.49 -7.90 7.78
N VAL A 91 7.18 -7.23 6.85
CA VAL A 91 8.36 -7.73 6.16
C VAL A 91 9.59 -7.52 7.05
N ARG A 92 10.30 -8.60 7.36
CA ARG A 92 11.55 -8.59 8.12
C ARG A 92 12.68 -9.09 7.22
N HIS A 93 13.91 -8.96 7.70
CA HIS A 93 15.10 -9.40 6.97
C HIS A 93 15.10 -10.92 6.68
N ASP A 94 14.48 -11.73 7.54
CA ASP A 94 14.49 -13.19 7.46
C ASP A 94 13.12 -13.80 7.12
N SER A 95 12.04 -13.02 7.22
CA SER A 95 10.68 -13.55 7.21
C SER A 95 9.61 -12.50 7.00
N ILE A 96 8.43 -12.95 6.58
CA ILE A 96 7.23 -12.12 6.53
C ILE A 96 6.25 -12.63 7.58
N LEU A 97 5.77 -11.75 8.44
CA LEU A 97 4.76 -12.07 9.45
C LEU A 97 3.41 -11.50 9.05
N LYS A 98 2.36 -12.29 9.19
CA LYS A 98 0.98 -11.88 8.96
C LYS A 98 0.22 -11.82 10.27
N ARG A 99 -0.55 -10.75 10.47
CA ARG A 99 -1.59 -10.63 11.50
C ARG A 99 -2.95 -10.45 10.82
N VAL A 100 -3.99 -11.08 11.34
CA VAL A 100 -5.37 -10.92 10.88
C VAL A 100 -6.18 -10.35 12.03
N ASN A 101 -6.87 -9.22 11.81
CA ASN A 101 -7.69 -8.51 12.80
C ASN A 101 -6.96 -8.29 14.15
N GLY A 102 -5.68 -7.93 14.09
CA GLY A 102 -4.85 -7.70 15.29
C GLY A 102 -4.42 -8.96 16.05
N GLY A 103 -4.73 -10.16 15.54
CA GLY A 103 -4.37 -11.43 16.18
C GLY A 103 -2.86 -11.73 16.16
N SER A 104 -2.50 -12.89 16.72
CA SER A 104 -1.12 -13.33 16.84
C SER A 104 -0.41 -13.44 15.47
N PRO A 105 0.85 -13.01 15.37
CA PRO A 105 1.60 -13.07 14.13
C PRO A 105 1.90 -14.52 13.73
N ARG A 106 1.73 -14.82 12.44
CA ARG A 106 2.13 -16.09 11.85
C ARG A 106 3.09 -15.86 10.69
N ARG A 107 4.09 -16.73 10.51
CA ARG A 107 4.99 -16.64 9.36
C ARG A 107 4.22 -16.98 8.08
N VAL A 108 4.44 -16.17 7.04
CA VAL A 108 3.92 -16.41 5.69
C VAL A 108 4.90 -17.30 4.94
N THR A 109 4.40 -18.39 4.37
CA THR A 109 5.22 -19.40 3.69
C THR A 109 4.50 -19.95 2.45
N GLY A 110 5.20 -20.78 1.66
CA GLY A 110 4.61 -21.53 0.56
C GLY A 110 3.97 -20.64 -0.51
N GLN A 111 2.75 -20.98 -0.93
CA GLN A 111 2.04 -20.24 -1.98
C GLN A 111 1.64 -18.83 -1.53
N GLU A 112 1.32 -18.62 -0.25
CA GLU A 112 0.96 -17.29 0.24
C GLU A 112 2.15 -16.32 0.11
N LEU A 113 3.37 -16.81 0.38
CA LEU A 113 4.58 -16.01 0.21
C LEU A 113 4.81 -15.63 -1.26
N ARG A 114 4.65 -16.58 -2.19
CA ARG A 114 4.76 -16.31 -3.64
C ARG A 114 3.71 -15.30 -4.13
N ASN A 115 2.47 -15.44 -3.66
CA ASN A 115 1.40 -14.51 -4.02
C ASN A 115 1.68 -13.10 -3.47
N PHE A 116 2.23 -13.02 -2.25
CA PHE A 116 2.62 -11.75 -1.65
C PHE A 116 3.74 -11.07 -2.45
N ASP A 117 4.79 -11.81 -2.79
CA ASP A 117 5.92 -11.30 -3.59
C ASP A 117 5.45 -10.78 -4.97
N TYR A 118 4.60 -11.55 -5.66
CA TYR A 118 3.99 -11.13 -6.91
C TYR A 118 3.16 -9.85 -6.75
N ALA A 119 2.28 -9.79 -5.74
CA ALA A 119 1.42 -8.63 -5.51
C ALA A 119 2.22 -7.36 -5.18
N VAL A 120 3.27 -7.49 -4.37
CA VAL A 120 4.18 -6.39 -4.02
C VAL A 120 4.92 -5.89 -5.26
N SER A 121 5.48 -6.80 -6.06
CA SER A 121 6.21 -6.45 -7.28
C SER A 121 5.32 -5.71 -8.29
N ARG A 122 4.10 -6.22 -8.52
CA ARG A 122 3.10 -5.56 -9.37
C ARG A 122 2.69 -4.20 -8.81
N TYR A 123 2.51 -4.09 -7.49
CA TYR A 123 2.18 -2.83 -6.84
C TYR A 123 3.23 -1.77 -7.09
N TYR A 124 4.52 -2.10 -6.93
CA TYR A 124 5.58 -1.15 -7.21
C TYR A 124 5.57 -0.68 -8.67
N GLN A 125 5.37 -1.60 -9.62
CA GLN A 125 5.31 -1.28 -11.06
C GLN A 125 4.12 -0.36 -11.38
N GLU A 126 2.91 -0.72 -10.97
CA GLU A 126 1.69 0.01 -11.32
C GLU A 126 1.59 1.34 -10.58
N VAL A 127 1.92 1.39 -9.28
CA VAL A 127 1.89 2.64 -8.51
C VAL A 127 2.94 3.64 -9.01
N ALA A 128 4.16 3.19 -9.30
CA ALA A 128 5.19 4.08 -9.85
C ALA A 128 4.73 4.70 -11.18
N SER A 129 4.09 3.91 -12.04
CA SER A 129 3.53 4.35 -13.32
C SER A 129 2.35 5.30 -13.17
N GLU A 130 1.30 4.86 -12.47
CA GLU A 130 -0.01 5.54 -12.47
C GLU A 130 -0.10 6.69 -11.47
N VAL A 131 0.55 6.58 -10.31
CA VAL A 131 0.51 7.63 -9.27
C VAL A 131 1.64 8.63 -9.44
N TYR A 132 2.82 8.15 -9.86
CA TYR A 132 4.04 8.96 -9.87
C TYR A 132 4.60 9.24 -11.28
N GLY A 133 3.97 8.73 -12.34
CA GLY A 133 4.37 9.01 -13.72
C GLY A 133 5.73 8.43 -14.13
N ARG A 134 6.19 7.34 -13.49
CA ARG A 134 7.49 6.70 -13.75
C ARG A 134 7.34 5.28 -14.27
N THR A 135 8.01 4.97 -15.37
CA THR A 135 8.21 3.59 -15.83
C THR A 135 9.32 2.94 -15.01
N VAL A 136 8.99 1.90 -14.23
CA VAL A 136 10.00 1.04 -13.60
C VAL A 136 10.59 0.17 -14.69
N THR A 137 11.82 0.47 -15.13
CA THR A 137 12.57 -0.41 -16.03
C THR A 137 13.05 -1.61 -15.22
N ALA A 138 12.68 -2.81 -15.68
CA ALA A 138 13.04 -4.08 -15.04
C ALA A 138 14.54 -4.36 -15.11
#